data_AF-A0A2V9M8G1-F1
#
_entry.id   AF-A0A2V9M8G1-F1
#
_cell.length_a   1.000
_cell.length_b   1.000
_cell.length_c   1.000
_cell.angle_alpha   90.00
_cell.angle_beta   90.00
_cell.angle_gamma   90.00
#
_symmetry.space_group_name_H-M   'P 1'
#
loop_
_entity.id
_entity.type
_entity.pdbx_description
1 polymer ?
#
loop_
_entity_poly.entity_id
_entity_poly.type
_entity_poly.pdbx_seq_one_letter_code
_entity_poly.pdbx_strand_id
1 'polypeptide(L)'
;MSISRRNFVWTSAGAASMGLVLGRSPKALFADDHGNHGKDAHRECPIEPQPIPHTIATPFGTTIHFFFPGPVEGTDANTGHDPSVITDFDGIIAQADLDLTGTGTDLNTGHSAPYDFHTDMRFMNGKFVAADGETHRGAFAFI
;
A
#
# COMPACT_ATOMS: atom_id res chain seq x y z
N MET A 1 20.59 -6.88 -19.80
CA MET A 1 20.93 -5.62 -19.08
C MET A 1 20.16 -5.62 -17.78
N SER A 2 20.83 -5.51 -16.64
CA SER A 2 20.19 -5.34 -15.32
C SER A 2 20.60 -3.98 -14.79
N ILE A 3 19.63 -3.12 -14.49
CA ILE A 3 19.84 -1.84 -13.82
C ILE A 3 19.46 -2.07 -12.36
N SER A 4 20.47 -2.06 -11.48
CA SER A 4 20.31 -2.09 -10.02
C SER A 4 20.34 -0.64 -9.52
N ARG A 5 19.26 -0.19 -8.86
CA ARG A 5 19.16 1.13 -8.22
C ARG A 5 19.37 1.07 -6.71
N ARG A 6 20.30 0.23 -6.24
CA ARG A 6 20.70 0.20 -4.83
C ARG A 6 21.60 1.40 -4.51
N ASN A 7 21.00 2.57 -4.28
CA ASN A 7 21.64 3.58 -3.44
C ASN A 7 21.32 3.26 -1.98
N PHE A 8 22.03 2.27 -1.45
CA PHE A 8 22.04 1.97 -0.03
C PHE A 8 23.00 2.95 0.62
N VAL A 9 22.48 4.02 1.23
CA VAL A 9 23.29 5.03 1.92
C VAL A 9 23.75 4.45 3.25
N TRP A 10 25.00 4.00 3.30
CA TRP A 10 25.77 3.86 4.54
C TRP A 10 26.70 5.05 4.65
N THR A 11 26.51 5.91 5.65
CA THR A 11 27.50 6.95 5.97
C THR A 11 27.70 7.05 7.49
N SER A 12 28.68 6.27 7.94
CA SER A 12 29.70 6.54 8.97
C SER A 12 29.41 7.51 10.12
N ALA A 13 29.54 6.99 11.35
CA ALA A 13 29.84 7.77 12.54
C ALA A 13 31.21 8.46 12.40
N GLY A 14 31.26 9.79 12.60
CA GLY A 14 32.51 10.56 12.60
C GLY A 14 32.33 12.08 12.81
N ALA A 15 32.52 12.52 14.05
CA ALA A 15 32.90 13.84 14.57
C ALA A 15 32.50 15.17 13.86
N ALA A 16 31.66 15.93 14.58
CA ALA A 16 31.67 17.39 14.80
C ALA A 16 31.48 18.37 13.62
N SER A 17 30.23 18.83 13.44
CA SER A 17 29.93 20.24 13.18
C SER A 17 28.51 20.57 13.69
N MET A 18 28.38 21.68 14.41
CA MET A 18 27.10 22.18 14.91
C MET A 18 26.22 22.67 13.75
N GLY A 19 25.06 22.06 13.57
CA GLY A 19 24.01 22.55 12.67
C GLY A 19 22.71 21.80 12.93
N LEU A 20 21.71 22.54 13.40
CA LEU A 20 20.35 22.14 13.79
C LEU A 20 19.84 20.83 13.13
N VAL A 21 19.75 19.77 13.93
CA VAL A 21 19.04 18.53 13.57
C VAL A 21 17.55 18.83 13.57
N LEU A 22 16.98 19.12 12.41
CA LEU A 22 15.56 18.84 12.19
C LEU A 22 15.45 17.35 11.91
N GLY A 23 15.42 16.56 12.99
CA GLY A 23 15.09 15.15 12.95
C GLY A 23 13.69 14.99 12.40
N ARG A 24 13.59 14.70 11.10
CA ARG A 24 12.40 14.08 10.54
C ARG A 24 12.51 12.60 10.89
N SER A 25 12.03 12.26 12.09
CA SER A 25 11.52 10.91 12.32
C SER A 25 10.52 10.61 11.20
N PRO A 26 10.52 9.41 10.60
CA PRO A 26 9.37 8.97 9.82
C PRO A 26 8.18 9.08 10.78
N LYS A 27 7.29 10.04 10.51
CA LYS A 27 6.02 10.07 11.22
C LYS A 27 5.31 8.81 10.77
N ALA A 28 5.01 7.91 11.72
CA ALA A 28 3.97 6.91 11.50
C ALA A 28 2.75 7.68 10.97
N LEU A 29 2.35 7.39 9.74
CA LEU A 29 1.13 7.95 9.17
C LEU A 29 0.01 7.14 9.80
N PHE A 30 -0.46 7.64 10.95
CA PHE A 30 -1.54 7.02 11.72
C PHE A 30 -2.73 6.75 10.80
N ALA A 31 -3.22 5.50 10.89
CA ALA A 31 -4.49 5.07 10.32
C ALA A 31 -5.63 5.96 10.83
N ASP A 32 -6.61 6.20 9.97
CA ASP A 32 -7.75 7.08 10.19
C ASP A 32 -8.58 6.65 11.42
N ASP A 33 -8.82 7.59 12.33
CA ASP A 33 -9.60 7.40 13.56
C ASP A 33 -11.09 7.43 13.23
N HIS A 34 -11.65 6.25 12.92
CA HIS A 34 -13.09 6.04 12.89
C HIS A 34 -13.56 5.28 14.14
N GLY A 35 -13.89 6.05 15.17
CA GLY A 35 -15.05 5.75 16.00
C GLY A 35 -14.75 5.50 17.47
N ASN A 36 -15.41 6.32 18.29
CA ASN A 36 -15.61 6.18 19.72
C ASN A 36 -16.14 4.78 20.13
N HIS A 37 -15.24 3.81 20.22
CA HIS A 37 -15.47 2.52 20.87
C HIS A 37 -14.50 2.40 22.05
N GLY A 38 -15.09 2.26 23.23
CA GLY A 38 -14.43 2.55 24.50
C GLY A 38 -13.21 1.69 24.80
N LYS A 39 -12.17 2.34 25.34
CA LYS A 39 -11.12 1.86 26.27
C LYS A 39 -10.42 0.52 26.03
N ASP A 40 -10.67 -0.16 24.93
CA ASP A 40 -9.81 -1.20 24.38
C ASP A 40 -9.11 -0.56 23.20
N ALA A 41 -8.15 0.33 23.50
CA ALA A 41 -7.28 0.91 22.48
C ALA A 41 -6.76 -0.25 21.64
N HIS A 42 -7.15 -0.29 20.36
CA HIS A 42 -6.54 -1.16 19.37
C HIS A 42 -5.04 -0.91 19.52
N ARG A 43 -4.36 -1.88 20.14
CA ARG A 43 -2.94 -1.80 20.41
C ARG A 43 -2.32 -1.76 19.02
N GLU A 44 -1.84 -0.60 18.60
CA GLU A 44 -1.11 -0.43 17.34
C GLU A 44 -0.19 -1.63 17.20
N CYS A 45 -0.39 -2.42 16.15
CA CYS A 45 0.48 -3.56 15.92
C CYS A 45 1.81 -2.96 15.45
N PRO A 46 2.90 -3.03 16.23
CA PRO A 46 4.16 -2.40 15.84
C PRO A 46 4.68 -2.95 14.50
N ILE A 47 4.26 -4.16 14.14
CA ILE A 47 4.63 -4.88 12.92
C ILE A 47 3.52 -4.73 11.86
N GLU A 48 3.00 -3.53 11.66
CA GLU A 48 2.01 -3.23 10.61
C GLU A 48 2.67 -2.49 9.44
N PRO A 49 2.48 -2.93 8.18
CA PRO A 49 2.97 -2.19 7.01
C PRO A 49 2.31 -0.80 6.94
N GLN A 50 3.07 0.19 6.49
CA GLN A 50 2.56 1.56 6.35
C GLN A 50 2.04 1.79 4.92
N PRO A 51 0.95 2.55 4.72
CA PRO A 51 0.45 2.87 3.38
C PRO A 51 1.45 3.73 2.61
N ILE A 52 1.46 3.64 1.27
CA ILE A 52 2.26 4.52 0.39
C ILE A 52 2.02 6.00 0.70
N PRO A 53 3.01 6.91 0.63
CA PRO A 53 2.80 8.31 0.99
C PRO A 53 2.01 9.12 -0.06
N HIS A 54 1.88 8.59 -1.27
CA HIS A 54 1.17 9.22 -2.36
C HIS A 54 -0.31 8.82 -2.37
N THR A 55 -1.15 9.68 -2.94
CA THR A 55 -2.59 9.48 -3.00
C THR A 55 -3.16 9.88 -4.35
N ILE A 56 -4.24 9.22 -4.77
CA ILE A 56 -5.07 9.66 -5.90
C ILE A 56 -6.36 10.30 -5.41
N ALA A 57 -6.88 11.26 -6.18
CA ALA A 57 -8.17 11.87 -5.90
C ALA A 57 -9.32 10.95 -6.36
N THR A 58 -10.34 10.82 -5.53
CA THR A 58 -11.57 10.10 -5.87
C THR A 58 -12.58 11.04 -6.52
N PRO A 59 -13.56 10.52 -7.29
CA PRO A 59 -14.69 11.32 -7.79
C PRO A 59 -15.53 11.98 -6.69
N PHE A 60 -15.35 11.60 -5.43
CA PHE A 60 -16.10 12.10 -4.28
C PHE A 60 -15.38 13.20 -3.51
N GLY A 61 -14.26 13.71 -4.04
CA GLY A 61 -13.50 14.79 -3.40
C GLY A 61 -12.64 14.33 -2.21
N THR A 62 -12.40 13.04 -2.07
CA THR A 62 -11.48 12.46 -1.08
C THR A 62 -10.20 11.98 -1.76
N THR A 63 -9.19 11.59 -0.99
CA THR A 63 -7.96 11.00 -1.50
C THR A 63 -7.72 9.63 -0.88
N ILE A 64 -7.18 8.68 -1.65
CA ILE A 64 -6.88 7.33 -1.18
C ILE A 64 -5.43 6.95 -1.50
N HIS A 65 -4.80 6.17 -0.61
CA HIS A 65 -3.43 5.65 -0.75
C HIS A 65 -3.37 4.45 -1.69
N PHE A 66 -3.63 4.71 -2.97
CA PHE A 66 -3.79 3.68 -3.98
C PHE A 66 -3.46 4.25 -5.36
N PHE A 67 -2.94 3.41 -6.25
CA PHE A 67 -2.84 3.72 -7.68
C PHE A 67 -3.42 2.57 -8.48
N PHE A 68 -4.11 2.88 -9.57
CA PHE A 68 -4.62 1.86 -10.46
C PHE A 68 -3.48 1.11 -11.16
N PRO A 69 -3.73 -0.15 -11.56
CA PRO A 69 -2.82 -0.95 -12.36
C PRO A 69 -2.17 -0.19 -13.52
N GLY A 70 -0.84 -0.27 -13.60
CA GLY A 70 -0.07 0.37 -14.66
C GLY A 70 1.44 0.12 -14.50
N PRO A 71 2.27 0.55 -15.46
CA PRO A 71 3.72 0.45 -15.36
C PRO A 71 4.24 1.19 -14.12
N VAL A 72 5.23 0.62 -13.43
CA VAL A 72 5.84 1.25 -12.24
C VAL A 72 6.59 2.54 -12.60
N GLU A 73 7.05 2.65 -13.84
CA GLU A 73 7.63 3.88 -14.40
C GLU A 73 6.59 4.86 -14.97
N GLY A 74 5.30 4.56 -14.83
CA GLY A 74 4.21 5.40 -15.30
C GLY A 74 4.27 6.80 -14.69
N THR A 75 4.02 7.82 -15.51
CA THR A 75 3.98 9.24 -15.07
C THR A 75 2.56 9.76 -14.93
N ASP A 76 1.55 8.92 -15.16
CA ASP A 76 0.15 9.30 -15.02
C ASP A 76 -0.20 9.49 -13.54
N ALA A 77 -1.03 10.49 -13.25
CA ALA A 77 -1.34 10.85 -11.86
C ALA A 77 -2.22 9.80 -11.15
N ASN A 78 -2.88 8.91 -11.89
CA ASN A 78 -3.88 7.98 -11.38
C ASN A 78 -3.51 6.51 -11.62
N THR A 79 -2.57 6.22 -12.53
CA THR A 79 -2.16 4.87 -12.94
C THR A 79 -0.64 4.71 -12.82
N GLY A 80 -0.18 3.51 -12.41
CA GLY A 80 1.24 3.22 -12.24
C GLY A 80 1.83 3.66 -10.89
N HIS A 81 3.16 3.82 -10.81
CA HIS A 81 3.96 4.07 -9.59
C HIS A 81 4.25 2.84 -8.74
N ASP A 82 3.51 2.64 -7.65
CA ASP A 82 3.77 1.63 -6.63
C ASP A 82 2.57 0.68 -6.48
N PRO A 83 2.64 -0.53 -7.05
CA PRO A 83 1.56 -1.49 -6.99
C PRO A 83 1.47 -2.21 -5.63
N SER A 84 2.42 -2.02 -4.71
CA SER A 84 2.43 -2.71 -3.42
C SER A 84 1.49 -2.08 -2.40
N VAL A 85 1.08 -0.81 -2.58
CA VAL A 85 0.36 -0.02 -1.56
C VAL A 85 1.01 -0.01 -0.16
N ILE A 86 2.27 -0.45 -0.05
CA ILE A 86 3.06 -0.54 1.18
C ILE A 86 4.33 0.29 1.02
N THR A 87 4.52 1.28 1.89
CA THR A 87 5.73 2.10 1.94
C THR A 87 6.97 1.25 2.22
N ASP A 88 8.08 1.58 1.55
CA ASP A 88 9.39 0.95 1.73
C ASP A 88 9.35 -0.59 1.59
N PHE A 89 8.60 -1.07 0.59
CA PHE A 89 8.51 -2.48 0.25
C PHE A 89 9.60 -2.91 -0.76
N ASP A 90 10.23 -4.05 -0.51
CA ASP A 90 11.18 -4.72 -1.41
C ASP A 90 10.78 -6.20 -1.57
N GLY A 91 10.19 -6.54 -2.71
CA GLY A 91 9.69 -7.88 -2.94
C GLY A 91 9.05 -8.09 -4.31
N ILE A 92 8.26 -9.15 -4.40
CA ILE A 92 7.49 -9.51 -5.58
C ILE A 92 6.04 -9.10 -5.36
N ILE A 93 5.46 -8.50 -6.40
CA ILE A 93 4.07 -8.09 -6.45
C ILE A 93 3.45 -8.76 -7.67
N ALA A 94 2.43 -9.58 -7.45
CA ALA A 94 1.57 -10.09 -8.49
C ALA A 94 0.27 -9.29 -8.45
N GLN A 95 -0.16 -8.77 -9.60
CA GLN A 95 -1.34 -7.92 -9.72
C GLN A 95 -2.20 -8.43 -10.85
N ALA A 96 -3.51 -8.44 -10.65
CA ALA A 96 -4.50 -8.81 -11.64
C ALA A 96 -5.66 -7.79 -11.59
N ASP A 97 -5.82 -7.06 -12.69
CA ASP A 97 -6.97 -6.20 -12.95
C ASP A 97 -7.90 -6.97 -13.89
N LEU A 98 -9.09 -7.31 -13.42
CA LEU A 98 -9.95 -8.29 -14.06
C LEU A 98 -11.36 -7.74 -14.25
N ASP A 99 -11.77 -7.66 -15.51
CA ASP A 99 -13.18 -7.57 -15.88
C ASP A 99 -13.73 -8.98 -16.07
N LEU A 100 -14.63 -9.37 -15.17
CA LEU A 100 -15.30 -10.67 -15.16
C LEU A 100 -16.77 -10.49 -15.49
N THR A 101 -17.35 -11.52 -16.12
CA THR A 101 -18.79 -11.60 -16.36
C THR A 101 -19.32 -12.94 -15.89
N GLY A 102 -20.58 -12.97 -15.45
CA GLY A 102 -21.21 -14.15 -14.92
C GLY A 102 -22.73 -14.09 -15.04
N THR A 103 -23.39 -15.22 -14.80
CA THR A 103 -24.85 -15.29 -14.66
C THR A 103 -25.17 -15.68 -13.23
N GLY A 104 -25.87 -14.80 -12.52
CA GLY A 104 -26.38 -15.08 -11.19
C GLY A 104 -27.78 -15.68 -11.30
N THR A 105 -28.03 -16.78 -10.59
CA THR A 105 -29.34 -17.41 -10.48
C THR A 105 -29.83 -17.31 -9.05
N ASP A 106 -31.01 -16.72 -8.84
CA ASP A 106 -31.69 -16.77 -7.56
C ASP A 106 -32.22 -18.19 -7.33
N LEU A 107 -31.73 -18.85 -6.28
CA LEU A 107 -32.07 -20.24 -5.97
C LEU A 107 -33.50 -20.42 -5.41
N ASN A 108 -34.17 -19.33 -4.99
CA ASN A 108 -35.54 -19.38 -4.51
C ASN A 108 -36.57 -19.23 -5.64
N THR A 109 -36.27 -18.37 -6.61
CA THR A 109 -37.19 -18.06 -7.73
C THR A 109 -36.81 -18.76 -9.04
N GLY A 110 -35.56 -19.22 -9.17
CA GLY A 110 -35.00 -19.77 -10.42
C GLY A 110 -34.67 -18.72 -11.47
N HIS A 111 -34.93 -17.44 -11.20
CA HIS A 111 -34.63 -16.36 -12.15
C HIS A 111 -33.12 -16.17 -12.29
N SER A 112 -32.67 -15.89 -13.51
CA SER A 112 -31.26 -15.68 -13.82
C SER A 112 -31.03 -14.35 -14.54
N ALA A 113 -29.91 -13.70 -14.26
CA ALA A 113 -29.51 -12.46 -14.91
C ALA A 113 -27.99 -12.41 -15.14
N PRO A 114 -27.51 -11.74 -16.20
CA PRO A 114 -26.09 -11.47 -16.39
C PRO A 114 -25.60 -10.40 -15.40
N TYR A 115 -24.36 -10.51 -14.98
CA TYR A 115 -23.66 -9.56 -14.12
C TYR A 115 -22.23 -9.38 -14.59
N ASP A 116 -21.75 -8.15 -14.44
CA ASP A 116 -20.35 -7.80 -14.63
C ASP A 116 -19.73 -7.56 -13.25
N PHE A 117 -18.44 -7.89 -13.10
CA PHE A 117 -17.67 -7.69 -11.89
C PHE A 117 -16.25 -7.29 -12.23
N HIS A 118 -15.82 -6.14 -11.73
CA HIS A 118 -14.46 -5.64 -11.90
C HIS A 118 -13.70 -5.78 -10.57
N THR A 119 -12.48 -6.30 -10.61
CA THR A 119 -11.63 -6.45 -9.42
C THR A 119 -10.16 -6.20 -9.74
N ASP A 120 -9.51 -5.49 -8.82
CA ASP A 120 -8.05 -5.38 -8.75
C ASP A 120 -7.59 -6.21 -7.54
N MET A 121 -6.88 -7.30 -7.81
CA MET A 121 -6.35 -8.19 -6.78
C MET A 121 -4.83 -8.17 -6.80
N ARG A 122 -4.21 -8.14 -5.61
CA ARG A 122 -2.75 -8.14 -5.48
C ARG A 122 -2.25 -9.09 -4.43
N PHE A 123 -1.14 -9.77 -4.75
CA PHE A 123 -0.36 -10.58 -3.80
C PHE A 123 1.04 -10.01 -3.71
N MET A 124 1.50 -9.75 -2.48
CA MET A 124 2.79 -9.12 -2.23
C MET A 124 3.57 -10.00 -1.28
N ASN A 125 4.82 -10.34 -1.61
CA ASN A 125 5.70 -11.10 -0.74
C ASN A 125 7.10 -10.48 -0.76
N GLY A 126 7.55 -10.01 0.39
CA GLY A 126 8.75 -9.17 0.43
C GLY A 126 9.15 -8.74 1.82
N LYS A 127 10.12 -7.83 1.85
CA LYS A 127 10.48 -7.06 3.04
C LYS A 127 9.71 -5.75 3.04
N PHE A 128 9.42 -5.23 4.22
CA PHE A 128 8.78 -3.93 4.41
C PHE A 128 9.31 -3.28 5.68
N VAL A 129 9.22 -1.95 5.76
CA VAL A 129 9.44 -1.21 7.01
C VAL A 129 8.09 -1.06 7.70
N ALA A 130 7.96 -1.57 8.93
CA ALA A 130 6.71 -1.50 9.68
C ALA A 130 6.58 -0.19 10.46
N ALA A 131 5.44 -0.02 11.14
CA ALA A 131 5.17 1.13 12.02
C ALA A 131 6.24 1.32 13.13
N ASP A 132 6.90 0.24 13.57
CA ASP A 132 8.01 0.28 14.52
C ASP A 132 9.33 0.82 13.94
N GLY A 133 9.39 1.06 12.63
CA GLY A 133 10.58 1.53 11.92
C GLY A 133 11.61 0.44 11.61
N GLU A 134 11.35 -0.81 11.99
CA GLU A 134 12.21 -1.95 11.71
C GLU A 134 11.83 -2.63 10.40
N THR A 135 12.79 -3.34 9.80
CA THR A 135 12.54 -4.13 8.58
C THR A 135 12.03 -5.51 8.93
N HIS A 136 10.87 -5.86 8.38
CA HIS A 136 10.22 -7.17 8.54
C HIS A 136 10.06 -7.87 7.20
N ARG A 137 9.69 -9.16 7.23
CA ARG A 137 9.32 -9.94 6.03
C ARG A 137 7.90 -10.45 6.20
N GLY A 138 7.08 -10.27 5.16
CA GLY A 138 5.66 -10.65 5.19
C GLY A 138 5.12 -10.99 3.81
N ALA A 139 3.92 -11.57 3.83
CA ALA A 139 3.10 -11.80 2.66
C ALA A 139 1.70 -11.19 2.89
N PHE A 140 1.20 -10.48 1.88
CA PHE A 140 -0.02 -9.68 1.96
C PHE A 140 -0.89 -9.94 0.74
N ALA A 141 -2.19 -9.75 0.92
CA ALA A 141 -3.17 -9.75 -0.16
C ALA A 141 -4.00 -8.46 -0.09
N PHE A 142 -4.18 -7.82 -1.24
CA PHE A 142 -5.17 -6.79 -1.46
C PHE A 142 -6.31 -7.41 -2.29
N ILE A 143 -7.54 -7.32 -1.78
CA ILE A 143 -8.74 -7.95 -2.32
C ILE A 143 -9.88 -6.92 -2.29
#